data_AF-A0A093W1T9-F1
#
_entry.id   AF-A0A093W1T9-F1
#
_cell.length_a   1.000
_cell.length_b   1.000
_cell.length_c   1.000
_cell.angle_alpha   90.00
_cell.angle_beta   90.00
_cell.angle_gamma   90.00
#
_symmetry.space_group_name_H-M   'P 1'
#
loop_
_entity.id
_entity.type
_entity.pdbx_description
1 polymer ?
#
loop_
_entity_poly.entity_id
_entity_poly.type
_entity_poly.pdbx_seq_one_letter_code
_entity_poly.pdbx_strand_id
1 'polypeptide(L)'
;MALESSSTKIHHTTDNGKLYYAPGSDGYNTPSVELTDFAPFGNILNPSDGSIKHLAPPRVDNHDGAAFSSDHPPVSSETTVVDSFPDGGTRSWLVVLGSFLLLMASYGMMNSVGVFQSYLETNQLSSYSSADVGWIPSSFVFVALLLGVYVGPLFDSHGPKLLVYGGSVIFMVSLLLFAECRHYWQFLLSFGVIGGIGAALVSTVAMACVPHWFEIRAGMAIGTALAGSGLGGIVFPFVMRAGFSNIGFKWTMRVLAFVVGFLCLLGSFMVRARLPKKKSSKAVIDLRCFKDLKFTWMTLSTFCLELQYFSLLGMYPIYIIAQGFSTDLSVILLVILNVFGTIGRLIAGRIADRYGRLNTLTVAVFLTTLWLFVLLYPFQKSVPVLYVFSCLYGLTASAFISVSPVCIRQISDAKEIGLRFGTCYSVVSFAGVDQKQ
;
A
#
# COMPACT_ATOMS: atom_id res chain seq x y z
N MET A 1 63.12 25.71 -9.19
CA MET A 1 63.41 24.38 -9.78
C MET A 1 62.46 24.22 -10.97
N ALA A 2 63.03 24.02 -12.15
CA ALA A 2 62.45 24.17 -13.49
C ALA A 2 61.33 23.14 -13.82
N LEU A 3 60.30 23.50 -14.62
CA LEU A 3 60.03 23.12 -16.05
C LEU A 3 59.85 21.59 -16.25
N GLU A 4 58.91 20.98 -17.01
CA GLU A 4 58.13 21.31 -18.22
C GLU A 4 57.10 20.16 -18.46
N SER A 5 55.86 20.43 -18.91
CA SER A 5 55.29 20.12 -20.25
C SER A 5 55.33 18.67 -20.79
N SER A 6 54.17 18.04 -21.06
CA SER A 6 53.63 17.87 -22.44
C SER A 6 52.40 16.93 -22.50
N SER A 7 51.57 17.12 -23.53
CA SER A 7 50.33 16.41 -23.85
C SER A 7 50.53 15.06 -24.55
N THR A 8 49.60 14.10 -24.42
CA THR A 8 49.19 13.24 -25.55
C THR A 8 47.82 12.55 -25.31
N LYS A 9 46.93 12.62 -26.32
CA LYS A 9 45.73 11.76 -26.48
C LYS A 9 46.14 10.43 -27.11
N ILE A 10 45.56 9.28 -26.69
CA ILE A 10 45.53 8.05 -27.49
C ILE A 10 44.20 7.28 -27.27
N HIS A 11 43.50 6.99 -28.37
CA HIS A 11 42.47 5.94 -28.53
C HIS A 11 43.15 4.60 -28.87
N HIS A 12 42.55 3.44 -28.53
CA HIS A 12 42.48 2.15 -29.28
C HIS A 12 42.14 0.98 -28.32
N THR A 13 40.96 0.34 -28.40
CA THR A 13 40.61 -0.96 -29.04
C THR A 13 41.44 -2.18 -28.60
N THR A 14 40.80 -3.25 -28.10
CA THR A 14 40.69 -4.63 -28.69
C THR A 14 40.36 -5.72 -27.65
N ASP A 15 39.23 -6.39 -27.86
CA ASP A 15 38.95 -7.84 -27.96
C ASP A 15 39.77 -8.96 -27.24
N ASN A 16 39.02 -10.00 -26.83
CA ASN A 16 39.34 -11.44 -26.64
C ASN A 16 39.97 -12.02 -25.34
N GLY A 17 39.13 -12.74 -24.56
CA GLY A 17 39.09 -14.22 -24.55
C GLY A 17 39.93 -15.02 -23.53
N LYS A 18 39.27 -15.88 -22.72
CA LYS A 18 39.40 -17.37 -22.66
C LYS A 18 38.91 -17.98 -21.32
N LEU A 19 38.05 -18.99 -21.41
CA LEU A 19 37.66 -19.94 -20.35
C LEU A 19 38.33 -21.30 -20.63
N TYR A 20 38.86 -21.94 -19.59
CA TYR A 20 39.56 -23.23 -19.66
C TYR A 20 38.60 -24.43 -19.49
N TYR A 21 38.83 -25.48 -20.28
CA TYR A 21 38.29 -26.84 -20.08
C TYR A 21 39.20 -27.65 -19.15
N ALA A 22 38.63 -28.60 -18.38
CA ALA A 22 39.34 -29.68 -17.71
C ALA A 22 38.74 -31.05 -18.09
N PRO A 23 39.54 -32.12 -18.28
CA PRO A 23 39.08 -33.45 -18.71
C PRO A 23 38.74 -34.39 -17.54
N GLY A 24 37.90 -35.42 -17.80
CA GLY A 24 37.64 -36.57 -16.92
C GLY A 24 38.87 -37.48 -16.76
N SER A 25 38.90 -38.57 -15.96
CA SER A 25 37.88 -39.49 -15.43
C SER A 25 38.44 -40.21 -14.19
N ASP A 26 37.57 -40.77 -13.32
CA ASP A 26 37.58 -42.21 -12.95
C ASP A 26 36.61 -42.51 -11.78
N GLY A 27 36.09 -43.74 -11.76
CA GLY A 27 34.83 -44.18 -11.17
C GLY A 27 34.71 -44.15 -9.63
N TYR A 28 33.46 -44.15 -9.15
CA TYR A 28 32.88 -45.24 -8.34
C TYR A 28 31.36 -45.03 -8.16
N ASN A 29 30.61 -46.11 -8.35
CA ASN A 29 29.15 -46.21 -8.27
C ASN A 29 28.60 -46.02 -6.85
N THR A 30 27.52 -45.24 -6.70
CA THR A 30 26.47 -45.47 -5.69
C THR A 30 25.10 -45.14 -6.29
N PRO A 31 24.04 -45.93 -6.03
CA PRO A 31 22.74 -45.73 -6.65
C PRO A 31 21.96 -44.67 -5.85
N SER A 32 21.47 -43.64 -6.52
CA SER A 32 20.40 -42.79 -5.96
C SER A 32 19.14 -42.98 -6.79
N VAL A 33 18.09 -43.36 -6.07
CA VAL A 33 16.76 -43.76 -6.53
C VAL A 33 16.03 -42.55 -7.12
N GLU A 34 15.49 -42.72 -8.33
CA GLU A 34 14.51 -41.79 -8.91
C GLU A 34 13.25 -41.73 -8.05
N LEU A 35 12.91 -40.53 -7.59
CA LEU A 35 11.58 -40.19 -7.10
C LEU A 35 10.95 -39.21 -8.12
N THR A 36 10.56 -39.74 -9.27
CA THR A 36 9.51 -39.15 -10.10
C THR A 36 8.18 -39.47 -9.44
N ASP A 37 7.59 -38.50 -8.76
CA ASP A 37 6.13 -38.27 -8.72
C ASP A 37 5.82 -37.17 -7.71
N PHE A 38 5.87 -35.91 -8.15
CA PHE A 38 5.03 -34.82 -7.63
C PHE A 38 5.02 -33.68 -8.66
N ALA A 39 3.97 -33.63 -9.48
CA ALA A 39 3.67 -32.47 -10.30
C ALA A 39 2.75 -31.51 -9.53
N PRO A 40 3.03 -30.20 -9.52
CA PRO A 40 1.99 -29.19 -9.52
C PRO A 40 1.87 -28.59 -10.93
N PHE A 41 0.62 -28.49 -11.37
CA PHE A 41 0.17 -27.95 -12.65
C PHE A 41 0.72 -26.56 -12.96
N GLY A 42 1.18 -26.37 -14.21
CA GLY A 42 1.06 -25.10 -14.91
C GLY A 42 2.30 -24.64 -15.68
N ASN A 43 2.49 -25.16 -16.90
CA ASN A 43 2.98 -24.38 -18.05
C ASN A 43 2.74 -25.18 -19.33
N ILE A 44 1.72 -24.78 -20.09
CA ILE A 44 1.44 -25.29 -21.44
C ILE A 44 1.76 -24.13 -22.41
N LEU A 45 2.34 -24.50 -23.57
CA LEU A 45 2.80 -23.70 -24.72
C LEU A 45 4.27 -23.24 -24.60
N ASN A 46 5.24 -23.62 -25.45
CA ASN A 46 5.31 -24.45 -26.65
C ASN A 46 6.83 -24.74 -26.91
N PRO A 47 7.21 -25.69 -27.80
CA PRO A 47 8.54 -26.29 -27.84
C PRO A 47 9.58 -25.46 -28.59
N SER A 48 10.82 -25.58 -28.14
CA SER A 48 12.04 -25.20 -28.84
C SER A 48 12.37 -26.22 -29.93
N ASP A 49 12.44 -25.77 -31.19
CA ASP A 49 13.26 -26.42 -32.20
C ASP A 49 13.78 -25.39 -33.22
N GLY A 50 15.05 -25.53 -33.63
CA GLY A 50 15.58 -24.91 -34.86
C GLY A 50 16.35 -23.58 -34.76
N SER A 51 17.65 -23.66 -34.50
CA SER A 51 18.76 -22.93 -35.16
C SER A 51 18.55 -21.47 -35.64
N ILE A 52 19.18 -20.52 -34.95
CA ILE A 52 19.46 -19.17 -35.44
C ILE A 52 20.62 -19.23 -36.45
N LYS A 53 20.35 -18.98 -37.74
CA LYS A 53 21.37 -18.62 -38.74
C LYS A 53 21.19 -17.15 -39.13
N HIS A 54 22.24 -16.37 -38.91
CA HIS A 54 22.41 -15.02 -39.45
C HIS A 54 22.37 -15.05 -40.99
N LEU A 55 21.51 -14.23 -41.60
CA LEU A 55 21.58 -13.86 -43.01
C LEU A 55 21.35 -12.35 -43.14
N ALA A 56 22.32 -11.69 -43.77
CA ALA A 56 22.30 -10.27 -44.10
C ALA A 56 21.16 -9.94 -45.09
N PRO A 57 20.65 -8.69 -45.13
CA PRO A 57 19.60 -8.32 -46.07
C PRO A 57 20.14 -8.26 -47.50
N PRO A 58 19.44 -8.83 -48.51
CA PRO A 58 19.82 -8.64 -49.90
C PRO A 58 19.38 -7.25 -50.40
N ARG A 59 20.24 -6.66 -51.24
CA ARG A 59 19.98 -5.45 -52.03
C ARG A 59 18.74 -5.65 -52.92
N VAL A 60 17.90 -4.63 -52.99
CA VAL A 60 16.75 -4.56 -53.89
C VAL A 60 17.20 -3.88 -55.19
N ASP A 61 17.24 -4.65 -56.27
CA ASP A 61 17.26 -4.13 -57.63
C ASP A 61 15.81 -4.01 -58.13
N ASN A 62 15.45 -2.83 -58.63
CA ASN A 62 14.15 -2.52 -59.21
C ASN A 62 14.03 -3.16 -60.60
N HIS A 63 12.98 -3.96 -60.85
CA HIS A 63 12.32 -4.06 -62.18
C HIS A 63 10.91 -4.67 -62.06
N ASP A 64 9.93 -3.85 -62.47
CA ASP A 64 8.70 -4.11 -63.25
C ASP A 64 7.84 -5.38 -63.04
N GLY A 65 6.60 -5.15 -62.60
CA GLY A 65 5.41 -5.60 -63.33
C GLY A 65 4.85 -7.02 -63.10
N ALA A 66 4.04 -7.19 -62.04
CA ALA A 66 2.85 -8.07 -62.07
C ALA A 66 1.97 -7.81 -60.84
N ALA A 67 0.73 -7.37 -61.06
CA ALA A 67 -0.27 -7.15 -60.03
C ALA A 67 -0.81 -8.50 -59.53
N PHE A 68 -0.46 -8.89 -58.30
CA PHE A 68 -1.20 -9.89 -57.54
C PHE A 68 -2.07 -9.15 -56.50
N SER A 69 -3.39 -9.23 -56.67
CA SER A 69 -4.38 -8.74 -55.71
C SER A 69 -4.38 -9.65 -54.47
N SER A 70 -3.81 -9.16 -53.37
CA SER A 70 -3.97 -9.80 -52.06
C SER A 70 -5.27 -9.34 -51.41
N ASP A 71 -6.26 -10.23 -51.32
CA ASP A 71 -7.48 -10.08 -50.51
C ASP A 71 -7.15 -10.22 -49.02
N HIS A 72 -6.37 -9.28 -48.49
CA HIS A 72 -6.25 -9.06 -47.06
C HIS A 72 -6.76 -7.66 -46.75
N PRO A 73 -7.75 -7.51 -45.85
CA PRO A 73 -8.13 -6.18 -45.37
C PRO A 73 -6.87 -5.54 -44.76
N PRO A 74 -6.68 -4.22 -44.91
CA PRO A 74 -5.53 -3.55 -44.34
C PRO A 74 -5.60 -3.78 -42.83
N VAL A 75 -4.65 -4.56 -42.31
CA VAL A 75 -4.38 -4.59 -40.88
C VAL A 75 -3.96 -3.16 -40.55
N SER A 76 -4.90 -2.38 -40.04
CA SER A 76 -4.60 -1.12 -39.39
C SER A 76 -3.56 -1.45 -38.34
N SER A 77 -2.33 -1.02 -38.57
CA SER A 77 -1.29 -0.94 -37.56
C SER A 77 -1.74 0.11 -36.54
N GLU A 78 -2.73 -0.26 -35.72
CA GLU A 78 -2.83 0.26 -34.38
C GLU A 78 -1.53 -0.16 -33.72
N THR A 79 -0.56 0.76 -33.78
CA THR A 79 0.59 0.76 -32.91
C THR A 79 -0.01 0.81 -31.52
N THR A 80 -0.22 -0.34 -30.89
CA THR A 80 -0.43 -0.44 -29.46
C THR A 80 0.83 0.16 -28.87
N VAL A 81 0.79 1.46 -28.58
CA VAL A 81 1.79 2.14 -27.80
C VAL A 81 1.79 1.37 -26.49
N VAL A 82 2.74 0.44 -26.35
CA VAL A 82 3.02 -0.23 -25.09
C VAL A 82 3.33 0.92 -24.16
N ASP A 83 2.37 1.24 -23.30
CA ASP A 83 2.36 2.44 -22.48
C ASP A 83 3.49 2.30 -21.45
N SER A 84 4.72 2.61 -21.86
CA SER A 84 5.93 2.24 -21.14
C SER A 84 5.93 2.91 -19.77
N PHE A 85 5.96 2.13 -18.69
CA PHE A 85 6.00 2.69 -17.34
C PHE A 85 7.35 3.37 -17.10
N PRO A 86 7.39 4.61 -16.59
CA PRO A 86 8.65 5.32 -16.36
C PRO A 86 9.49 4.67 -15.26
N ASP A 87 8.88 3.82 -14.41
CA ASP A 87 9.51 3.00 -13.35
C ASP A 87 10.58 3.74 -12.53
N GLY A 88 10.40 5.05 -12.36
CA GLY A 88 11.41 5.95 -11.83
C GLY A 88 11.27 7.39 -12.35
N GLY A 89 12.30 8.20 -12.10
CA GLY A 89 12.34 9.63 -12.42
C GLY A 89 11.84 10.54 -11.29
N THR A 90 12.29 11.80 -11.30
CA THR A 90 11.95 12.80 -10.27
C THR A 90 10.46 12.95 -10.08
N ARG A 91 9.70 12.94 -11.19
CA ARG A 91 8.26 13.10 -11.19
C ARG A 91 7.50 11.93 -10.56
N SER A 92 7.91 10.70 -10.82
CA SER A 92 7.29 9.50 -10.24
C SER A 92 7.51 9.45 -8.73
N TRP A 93 8.71 9.82 -8.27
CA TRP A 93 9.01 9.92 -6.84
C TRP A 93 8.34 11.11 -6.16
N LEU A 94 8.11 12.23 -6.86
CA LEU A 94 7.28 13.32 -6.36
C LEU A 94 5.83 12.86 -6.13
N VAL A 95 5.28 12.03 -7.01
CA VAL A 95 3.94 11.44 -6.81
C VAL A 95 3.93 10.52 -5.59
N VAL A 96 4.97 9.69 -5.40
CA VAL A 96 5.11 8.86 -4.19
C VAL A 96 5.19 9.70 -2.93
N LEU A 97 5.96 10.80 -2.94
CA LEU A 97 6.04 11.74 -1.82
C LEU A 97 4.70 12.45 -1.57
N GLY A 98 3.98 12.82 -2.63
CA GLY A 98 2.64 13.38 -2.51
C GLY A 98 1.66 12.41 -1.85
N SER A 99 1.65 11.15 -2.33
CA SER A 99 0.86 10.09 -1.72
C SER A 99 1.29 9.78 -0.29
N PHE A 100 2.58 9.85 0.03
CA PHE A 100 3.10 9.71 1.39
C PHE A 100 2.48 10.73 2.34
N LEU A 101 2.46 12.01 1.95
CA LEU A 101 1.90 13.09 2.77
C LEU A 101 0.38 12.95 2.94
N LEU A 102 -0.34 12.58 1.88
CA LEU A 102 -1.78 12.34 1.92
C LEU A 102 -2.12 11.15 2.83
N LEU A 103 -1.38 10.05 2.74
CA LEU A 103 -1.58 8.85 3.57
C LEU A 103 -1.14 9.07 5.02
N MET A 104 -0.12 9.90 5.24
CA MET A 104 0.25 10.36 6.56
C MET A 104 -0.91 11.13 7.21
N ALA A 105 -1.53 12.04 6.46
CA ALA A 105 -2.69 12.79 6.94
C ALA A 105 -3.92 11.89 7.19
N SER A 106 -4.28 10.99 6.27
CA SER A 106 -5.50 10.19 6.39
C SER A 106 -5.32 8.96 7.28
N TYR A 107 -4.47 8.00 6.88
CA TYR A 107 -4.28 6.76 7.63
C TYR A 107 -3.48 6.99 8.91
N GLY A 108 -2.62 8.00 8.97
CA GLY A 108 -1.98 8.38 10.24
C GLY A 108 -3.01 8.81 11.29
N MET A 109 -4.04 9.55 10.89
CA MET A 109 -5.17 9.89 11.77
C MET A 109 -5.98 8.64 12.15
N MET A 110 -6.21 7.71 11.20
CA MET A 110 -6.87 6.41 11.48
C MET A 110 -6.11 5.59 12.52
N ASN A 111 -4.78 5.54 12.44
CA ASN A 111 -3.94 4.84 13.42
C ASN A 111 -3.91 5.51 14.80
N SER A 112 -4.38 6.76 14.88
CA SER A 112 -4.33 7.58 16.10
C SER A 112 -5.71 7.77 16.76
N VAL A 113 -6.74 7.07 16.26
CA VAL A 113 -8.12 7.27 16.70
C VAL A 113 -8.34 7.00 18.19
N GLY A 114 -7.61 6.04 18.75
CA GLY A 114 -7.71 5.66 20.17
C GLY A 114 -7.33 6.79 21.14
N VAL A 115 -6.49 7.74 20.70
CA VAL A 115 -6.11 8.90 21.52
C VAL A 115 -7.29 9.87 21.69
N PHE A 116 -8.08 10.09 20.64
CA PHE A 116 -9.30 10.90 20.75
C PHE A 116 -10.33 10.19 21.59
N GLN A 117 -10.53 8.89 21.37
CA GLN A 117 -11.49 8.10 22.13
C GLN A 117 -11.17 8.17 23.63
N SER A 118 -9.93 7.88 24.03
CA SER A 118 -9.52 7.94 25.44
C SER A 118 -9.68 9.34 26.05
N TYR A 119 -9.38 10.40 25.30
CA TYR A 119 -9.60 11.76 25.77
C TYR A 119 -11.09 12.10 25.93
N LEU A 120 -11.93 11.71 24.98
CA LEU A 120 -13.37 11.96 25.01
C LEU A 120 -14.05 11.19 26.15
N GLU A 121 -13.67 9.93 26.38
CA GLU A 121 -14.17 9.09 27.47
C GLU A 121 -13.84 9.67 28.86
N THR A 122 -12.72 10.37 29.01
CA THR A 122 -12.30 10.96 30.28
C THR A 122 -12.81 12.40 30.50
N ASN A 123 -13.27 13.07 29.44
CA ASN A 123 -13.63 14.48 29.49
C ASN A 123 -15.08 14.70 29.00
N GLN A 124 -15.26 15.17 27.75
CA GLN A 124 -16.55 15.64 27.22
C GLN A 124 -17.65 14.57 27.20
N LEU A 125 -17.30 13.29 27.10
CA LEU A 125 -18.23 12.16 27.02
C LEU A 125 -18.09 11.18 28.20
N SER A 126 -17.60 11.65 29.35
CA SER A 126 -17.47 10.85 30.57
C SER A 126 -18.76 10.20 31.08
N SER A 127 -19.93 10.68 30.64
CA SER A 127 -21.23 10.09 30.95
C SER A 127 -21.62 8.91 30.06
N TYR A 128 -20.90 8.65 28.97
CA TYR A 128 -21.19 7.60 27.99
C TYR A 128 -20.33 6.35 28.24
N SER A 129 -20.79 5.19 27.78
CA SER A 129 -19.99 3.97 27.84
C SER A 129 -18.85 4.01 26.82
N SER A 130 -17.74 3.30 27.07
CA SER A 130 -16.63 3.21 26.10
C SER A 130 -17.08 2.63 24.74
N ALA A 131 -18.07 1.74 24.74
CA ALA A 131 -18.66 1.21 23.51
C ALA A 131 -19.42 2.30 22.72
N ASP A 132 -20.11 3.22 23.41
CA ASP A 132 -20.79 4.34 22.75
C ASP A 132 -19.80 5.34 22.17
N VAL A 133 -18.74 5.68 22.91
CA VAL A 133 -17.70 6.62 22.43
C VAL A 133 -16.92 6.00 21.27
N GLY A 134 -16.67 4.69 21.29
CA GLY A 134 -16.02 3.93 20.22
C GLY A 134 -16.71 4.02 18.85
N TRP A 135 -18.01 4.31 18.79
CA TRP A 135 -18.71 4.51 17.51
C TRP A 135 -18.18 5.69 16.71
N ILE A 136 -17.64 6.73 17.34
CA ILE A 136 -17.09 7.90 16.65
C ILE A 136 -15.90 7.50 15.77
N PRO A 137 -14.81 6.90 16.31
CA PRO A 137 -13.69 6.45 15.49
C PRO A 137 -14.03 5.27 14.58
N SER A 138 -14.88 4.32 15.00
CA SER A 138 -15.30 3.22 14.13
C SER A 138 -16.07 3.73 12.90
N SER A 139 -16.93 4.74 13.07
CA SER A 139 -17.65 5.36 11.94
C SER A 139 -16.70 6.08 11.00
N PHE A 140 -15.67 6.74 11.53
CA PHE A 140 -14.61 7.37 10.72
C PHE A 140 -13.92 6.35 9.82
N VAL A 141 -13.44 5.24 10.40
CA VAL A 141 -12.78 4.17 9.65
C VAL A 141 -13.74 3.51 8.65
N PHE A 142 -14.97 3.21 9.08
CA PHE A 142 -15.99 2.61 8.23
C PHE A 142 -16.30 3.47 7.01
N VAL A 143 -16.60 4.76 7.19
CA VAL A 143 -16.92 5.67 6.09
C VAL A 143 -15.70 5.89 5.20
N ALA A 144 -14.50 6.01 5.77
CA ALA A 144 -13.25 6.17 5.03
C ALA A 144 -12.99 5.00 4.05
N LEU A 145 -13.27 3.77 4.47
CA LEU A 145 -13.07 2.57 3.67
C LEU A 145 -14.27 2.28 2.73
N LEU A 146 -15.50 2.46 3.22
CA LEU A 146 -16.73 2.18 2.47
C LEU A 146 -16.87 3.08 1.25
N LEU A 147 -16.53 4.37 1.39
CA LEU A 147 -16.65 5.29 0.26
C LEU A 147 -15.62 5.03 -0.83
N GLY A 148 -14.63 4.17 -0.58
CA GLY A 148 -13.67 3.70 -1.59
C GLY A 148 -14.36 3.19 -2.87
N VAL A 149 -15.50 2.47 -2.78
CA VAL A 149 -16.22 1.98 -3.98
C VAL A 149 -16.79 3.10 -4.86
N TYR A 150 -17.10 4.25 -4.28
CA TYR A 150 -17.59 5.40 -5.04
C TYR A 150 -16.41 6.25 -5.54
N VAL A 151 -15.40 6.43 -4.68
CA VAL A 151 -14.24 7.27 -4.97
C VAL A 151 -13.36 6.66 -6.07
N GLY A 152 -13.21 5.34 -6.13
CA GLY A 152 -12.43 4.65 -7.17
C GLY A 152 -12.91 4.92 -8.60
N PRO A 153 -14.17 4.64 -8.94
CA PRO A 153 -14.75 4.98 -10.25
C PRO A 153 -14.78 6.48 -10.54
N LEU A 154 -14.97 7.31 -9.52
CA LEU A 154 -14.87 8.77 -9.66
C LEU A 154 -13.44 9.20 -10.02
N PHE A 155 -12.43 8.56 -9.43
CA PHE A 155 -11.02 8.76 -9.76
C PHE A 155 -10.73 8.34 -11.21
N ASP A 156 -11.22 7.17 -11.65
CA ASP A 156 -11.01 6.66 -13.01
C ASP A 156 -11.65 7.56 -14.10
N SER A 157 -12.74 8.27 -13.77
CA SER A 157 -13.48 9.13 -14.70
C SER A 157 -13.05 10.60 -14.68
N HIS A 158 -12.93 11.21 -13.50
CA HIS A 158 -12.66 12.64 -13.36
C HIS A 158 -11.17 12.95 -13.17
N GLY A 159 -10.38 11.95 -12.77
CA GLY A 159 -8.97 12.07 -12.41
C GLY A 159 -8.75 12.57 -10.97
N PRO A 160 -7.49 12.59 -10.49
CA PRO A 160 -7.17 12.78 -9.07
C PRO A 160 -7.45 14.17 -8.51
N LYS A 161 -7.25 15.22 -9.33
CA LYS A 161 -7.12 16.59 -8.81
C LYS A 161 -8.36 17.06 -8.06
N LEU A 162 -9.54 16.92 -8.67
CA LEU A 162 -10.80 17.38 -8.07
C LEU A 162 -11.09 16.65 -6.76
N LEU A 163 -10.89 15.33 -6.74
CA LEU A 163 -11.14 14.49 -5.58
C LEU A 163 -10.20 14.83 -4.42
N VAL A 164 -8.91 15.02 -4.71
CA VAL A 164 -7.91 15.31 -3.67
C VAL A 164 -8.07 16.71 -3.12
N TYR A 165 -8.31 17.74 -3.95
CA TYR A 165 -8.57 19.09 -3.43
C TYR A 165 -9.87 19.15 -2.60
N GLY A 166 -10.96 18.58 -3.12
CA GLY A 166 -12.23 18.51 -2.40
C GLY A 166 -12.11 17.74 -1.09
N GLY A 167 -11.50 16.55 -1.13
CA GLY A 167 -11.26 15.71 0.04
C GLY A 167 -10.38 16.39 1.09
N SER A 168 -9.34 17.10 0.67
CA SER A 168 -8.44 17.83 1.57
C SER A 168 -9.17 18.93 2.33
N VAL A 169 -10.00 19.72 1.63
CA VAL A 169 -10.81 20.78 2.25
C VAL A 169 -11.83 20.19 3.20
N ILE A 170 -12.57 19.16 2.78
CA ILE A 170 -13.56 18.47 3.62
C ILE A 170 -12.90 17.92 4.88
N PHE A 171 -11.75 17.26 4.75
CA PHE A 171 -11.06 16.64 5.87
C PHE A 171 -10.56 17.67 6.89
N MET A 172 -9.96 18.76 6.41
CA MET A 172 -9.52 19.89 7.24
C MET A 172 -10.70 20.55 7.98
N VAL A 173 -11.80 20.84 7.26
CA VAL A 173 -13.01 21.41 7.85
C VAL A 173 -13.61 20.47 8.90
N SER A 174 -13.58 19.17 8.68
CA SER A 174 -14.06 18.17 9.64
C SER A 174 -13.35 18.28 10.99
N LEU A 175 -12.03 18.46 10.99
CA LEU A 175 -11.21 18.56 12.20
C LEU A 175 -11.41 19.91 12.91
N LEU A 176 -11.62 20.99 12.15
CA LEU A 176 -11.99 22.30 12.70
C LEU A 176 -13.38 22.26 13.36
N LEU A 177 -14.35 21.60 12.74
CA LEU A 177 -15.68 21.39 13.32
C LEU A 177 -15.62 20.50 14.56
N PHE A 178 -14.81 19.44 14.53
CA PHE A 178 -14.59 18.55 15.67
C PHE A 178 -14.07 19.30 16.90
N ALA A 179 -13.22 20.32 16.71
CA ALA A 179 -12.73 21.19 17.79
C ALA A 179 -13.84 21.95 18.53
N GLU A 180 -14.98 22.23 17.86
CA GLU A 180 -16.10 22.99 18.45
C GLU A 180 -17.27 22.14 18.93
N CYS A 181 -17.19 20.82 18.75
CA CYS A 181 -18.25 19.90 19.16
C CYS A 181 -18.41 19.86 20.69
N ARG A 182 -19.67 19.78 21.13
CA ARG A 182 -20.08 19.66 22.55
C ARG A 182 -20.94 18.44 22.81
N HIS A 183 -21.73 18.02 21.82
CA HIS A 183 -22.64 16.88 21.95
C HIS A 183 -22.14 15.66 21.17
N TYR A 184 -22.44 14.47 21.65
CA TYR A 184 -22.05 13.19 21.03
C TYR A 184 -22.32 13.15 19.51
N TRP A 185 -23.53 13.52 19.09
CA TRP A 185 -23.92 13.50 17.67
C TRP A 185 -23.05 14.44 16.81
N GLN A 186 -22.56 15.55 17.38
CA GLN A 186 -21.69 16.49 16.66
C GLN A 186 -20.32 15.87 16.41
N PHE A 187 -19.76 15.15 17.39
CA PHE A 187 -18.50 14.42 17.22
C PHE A 187 -18.64 13.30 16.18
N LEU A 188 -19.74 12.54 16.24
CA LEU A 188 -20.03 11.48 15.27
C LEU A 188 -20.18 12.02 13.84
N LEU A 189 -20.89 13.13 13.67
CA LEU A 189 -21.11 13.72 12.34
C LEU A 189 -19.83 14.38 11.80
N SER A 190 -19.15 15.19 12.62
CA SER A 190 -17.97 15.95 12.19
C SER A 190 -16.78 15.03 11.89
N PHE A 191 -16.39 14.15 12.81
CA PHE A 191 -15.22 13.29 12.59
C PHE A 191 -15.58 11.97 11.94
N GLY A 192 -16.63 11.30 12.42
CA GLY A 192 -17.06 10.02 11.88
C GLY A 192 -17.47 10.11 10.42
N VAL A 193 -18.45 10.96 10.10
CA VAL A 193 -19.01 11.04 8.74
C VAL A 193 -18.22 11.99 7.85
N ILE A 194 -18.14 13.28 8.20
CA ILE A 194 -17.49 14.30 7.35
C ILE A 194 -15.98 14.02 7.25
N GLY A 195 -15.34 13.70 8.37
CA GLY A 195 -13.95 13.28 8.39
C GLY A 195 -13.72 12.02 7.57
N GLY A 196 -14.59 11.02 7.68
CA GLY A 196 -14.52 9.78 6.90
C GLY A 196 -14.62 10.02 5.40
N ILE A 197 -15.53 10.89 4.95
CA ILE A 197 -15.66 11.28 3.54
C ILE A 197 -14.37 11.94 3.03
N GLY A 198 -13.82 12.88 3.81
CA GLY A 198 -12.56 13.55 3.45
C GLY A 198 -11.39 12.57 3.35
N ALA A 199 -11.27 11.66 4.34
CA ALA A 199 -10.23 10.64 4.36
C ALA A 199 -10.37 9.62 3.22
N ALA A 200 -11.60 9.21 2.85
CA ALA A 200 -11.86 8.31 1.72
C ALA A 200 -11.35 8.91 0.40
N LEU A 201 -11.71 10.18 0.14
CA LEU A 201 -11.32 10.90 -1.07
C LEU A 201 -9.80 11.03 -1.19
N VAL A 202 -9.13 11.40 -0.09
CA VAL A 202 -7.68 11.60 -0.05
C VAL A 202 -6.92 10.28 -0.18
N SER A 203 -7.27 9.28 0.64
CA SER A 203 -6.55 8.02 0.72
C SER A 203 -6.67 7.17 -0.54
N THR A 204 -7.88 7.04 -1.09
CA THR A 204 -8.13 6.25 -2.31
C THR A 204 -7.31 6.77 -3.47
N VAL A 205 -7.29 8.10 -3.66
CA VAL A 205 -6.52 8.71 -4.75
C VAL A 205 -5.01 8.58 -4.51
N ALA A 206 -4.55 8.75 -3.27
CA ALA A 206 -3.14 8.58 -2.93
C ALA A 206 -2.65 7.15 -3.25
N MET A 207 -3.45 6.12 -2.94
CA MET A 207 -3.10 4.73 -3.24
C MET A 207 -3.23 4.40 -4.73
N ALA A 208 -4.25 4.91 -5.43
CA ALA A 208 -4.48 4.59 -6.83
C ALA A 208 -3.46 5.25 -7.78
N CYS A 209 -2.94 6.45 -7.43
CA CYS A 209 -2.00 7.16 -8.30
C CYS A 209 -0.62 6.50 -8.39
N VAL A 210 -0.07 5.98 -7.29
CA VAL A 210 1.29 5.42 -7.25
C VAL A 210 1.49 4.26 -8.25
N PRO A 211 0.61 3.24 -8.31
CA PRO A 211 0.73 2.16 -9.27
C PRO A 211 0.72 2.64 -10.75
N HIS A 212 0.15 3.80 -11.08
CA HIS A 212 0.14 4.28 -12.47
C HIS A 212 1.53 4.69 -13.00
N TRP A 213 2.50 4.91 -12.11
CA TRP A 213 3.85 5.34 -12.47
C TRP A 213 4.90 4.23 -12.40
N PHE A 214 4.60 3.13 -11.71
CA PHE A 214 5.53 2.03 -11.47
C PHE A 214 4.88 0.70 -11.83
N GLU A 215 5.59 -0.16 -12.57
CA GLU A 215 5.18 -1.53 -12.89
C GLU A 215 6.09 -2.53 -12.19
N ILE A 216 7.40 -2.44 -12.43
CA ILE A 216 8.41 -3.34 -11.84
C ILE A 216 8.61 -3.04 -10.36
N ARG A 217 8.61 -1.75 -9.97
CA ARG A 217 8.90 -1.28 -8.59
C ARG A 217 7.64 -0.85 -7.83
N ALA A 218 6.49 -1.40 -8.21
CA ALA A 218 5.20 -0.97 -7.69
C ALA A 218 5.05 -1.23 -6.18
N GLY A 219 5.55 -2.37 -5.68
CA GLY A 219 5.54 -2.72 -4.26
C GLY A 219 6.41 -1.77 -3.44
N MET A 220 7.62 -1.47 -3.89
CA MET A 220 8.50 -0.50 -3.22
C MET A 220 7.89 0.91 -3.20
N ALA A 221 7.27 1.34 -4.31
CA ALA A 221 6.66 2.66 -4.41
C ALA A 221 5.43 2.79 -3.48
N ILE A 222 4.53 1.81 -3.49
CA ILE A 222 3.34 1.79 -2.62
C ILE A 222 3.73 1.61 -1.15
N GLY A 223 4.70 0.73 -0.85
CA GLY A 223 5.24 0.56 0.49
C GLY A 223 5.88 1.83 1.03
N THR A 224 6.57 2.61 0.18
CA THR A 224 7.09 3.93 0.55
C THR A 224 5.96 4.91 0.82
N ALA A 225 4.95 5.01 -0.05
CA ALA A 225 3.80 5.90 0.18
C ALA A 225 3.06 5.54 1.49
N LEU A 226 2.84 4.26 1.77
CA LEU A 226 2.19 3.78 2.98
C LEU A 226 3.07 3.86 4.22
N ALA A 227 4.39 4.00 4.11
CA ALA A 227 5.22 4.33 5.27
C ALA A 227 4.80 5.68 5.90
N GLY A 228 4.19 6.58 5.12
CA GLY A 228 3.61 7.83 5.61
C GLY A 228 2.52 7.60 6.66
N SER A 229 1.69 6.57 6.52
CA SER A 229 0.64 6.28 7.51
C SER A 229 1.21 5.82 8.84
N GLY A 230 2.31 5.07 8.81
CA GLY A 230 3.04 4.65 10.01
C GLY A 230 3.69 5.83 10.71
N LEU A 231 4.34 6.72 9.96
CA LEU A 231 4.91 7.94 10.52
C LEU A 231 3.83 8.86 11.13
N GLY A 232 2.69 9.01 10.46
CA GLY A 232 1.54 9.76 11.00
C GLY A 232 0.98 9.15 12.27
N GLY A 233 0.89 7.82 12.34
CA GLY A 233 0.49 7.07 13.54
C GLY A 233 1.47 7.17 14.70
N ILE A 234 2.73 7.57 14.46
CA ILE A 234 3.69 7.88 15.52
C ILE A 234 3.57 9.35 15.92
N VAL A 235 3.59 10.27 14.95
CA VAL A 235 3.64 11.72 15.21
C VAL A 235 2.36 12.25 15.83
N PHE A 236 1.18 11.89 15.31
CA PHE A 236 -0.08 12.48 15.77
C PHE A 236 -0.42 12.16 17.22
N PRO A 237 -0.26 10.92 17.74
CA PRO A 237 -0.48 10.64 19.15
C PRO A 237 0.36 11.50 20.10
N PHE A 238 1.63 11.71 19.77
CA PHE A 238 2.51 12.57 20.59
C PHE A 238 2.08 14.03 20.54
N VAL A 239 1.78 14.56 19.34
CA VAL A 239 1.30 15.94 19.18
C VAL A 239 -0.01 16.15 19.94
N MET A 240 -0.93 15.19 19.87
CA MET A 240 -2.20 15.26 20.59
C MET A 240 -2.03 15.19 22.10
N ARG A 241 -1.24 14.23 22.61
CA ARG A 241 -1.01 14.08 24.05
C ARG A 241 -0.39 15.34 24.65
N ALA A 242 0.64 15.89 24.00
CA ALA A 242 1.27 17.13 24.42
C ALA A 242 0.36 18.35 24.25
N GLY A 243 -0.46 18.38 23.19
CA GLY A 243 -1.41 19.46 22.95
C GLY A 243 -2.51 19.49 24.01
N PHE A 244 -3.11 18.34 24.30
CA PHE A 244 -4.20 18.22 25.27
C PHE A 244 -3.80 18.70 26.66
N SER A 245 -2.56 18.45 27.10
CA SER A 245 -2.07 18.90 28.40
C SER A 245 -1.70 20.39 28.44
N ASN A 246 -1.13 20.95 27.36
CA ASN A 246 -0.54 22.30 27.38
C ASN A 246 -1.48 23.40 26.85
N ILE A 247 -2.22 23.12 25.76
CA ILE A 247 -3.05 24.12 25.05
C ILE A 247 -4.54 23.74 25.04
N GLY A 248 -4.89 22.57 25.57
CA GLY A 248 -6.25 22.07 25.67
C GLY A 248 -6.80 21.49 24.37
N PHE A 249 -7.95 20.82 24.47
CA PHE A 249 -8.57 20.08 23.36
C PHE A 249 -8.80 20.92 22.11
N LYS A 250 -9.50 22.06 22.25
CA LYS A 250 -9.93 22.87 21.10
C LYS A 250 -8.76 23.34 20.24
N TRP A 251 -7.72 23.90 20.86
CA TRP A 251 -6.56 24.39 20.14
C TRP A 251 -5.72 23.26 19.58
N THR A 252 -5.61 22.13 20.28
CA THR A 252 -4.94 20.93 19.76
C THR A 252 -5.59 20.44 18.46
N MET A 253 -6.92 20.35 18.44
CA MET A 253 -7.66 19.93 17.25
C MET A 253 -7.50 20.91 16.08
N ARG A 254 -7.48 22.23 16.35
CA ARG A 254 -7.25 23.25 15.32
C ARG A 254 -5.84 23.16 14.74
N VAL A 255 -4.82 23.03 15.60
CA VAL A 255 -3.43 22.84 15.15
C VAL A 255 -3.32 21.59 14.29
N LEU A 256 -3.94 20.50 14.71
CA LEU A 256 -3.95 19.25 13.95
C LEU A 256 -4.66 19.41 12.60
N ALA A 257 -5.77 20.15 12.55
CA ALA A 257 -6.47 20.49 11.31
C ALA A 257 -5.57 21.26 10.33
N PHE A 258 -4.80 22.25 10.81
CA PHE A 258 -3.87 23.00 9.97
C PHE A 258 -2.69 22.14 9.50
N VAL A 259 -2.14 21.28 10.35
CA VAL A 259 -1.07 20.34 9.98
C VAL A 259 -1.56 19.37 8.91
N VAL A 260 -2.70 18.72 9.15
CA VAL A 260 -3.34 17.81 8.18
C VAL A 260 -3.68 18.54 6.88
N GLY A 261 -4.25 19.75 6.96
CA GLY A 261 -4.55 20.58 5.81
C GLY A 261 -3.31 20.94 4.99
N PHE A 262 -2.19 21.26 5.65
CA PHE A 262 -0.92 21.55 4.99
C PHE A 262 -0.32 20.31 4.29
N LEU A 263 -0.30 19.16 4.98
CA LEU A 263 0.16 17.90 4.40
C LEU A 263 -0.68 17.51 3.17
N CYS A 264 -2.00 17.64 3.30
CA CYS A 264 -2.94 17.39 2.22
C CYS A 264 -2.75 18.36 1.05
N LEU A 265 -2.60 19.66 1.30
CA LEU A 265 -2.37 20.66 0.26
C LEU A 265 -1.08 20.38 -0.51
N LEU A 266 0.02 20.12 0.20
CA LEU A 266 1.31 19.82 -0.42
C LEU A 266 1.23 18.53 -1.23
N GLY A 267 0.63 17.48 -0.67
CA GLY A 267 0.39 16.22 -1.38
C GLY A 267 -0.48 16.39 -2.63
N SER A 268 -1.51 17.24 -2.56
CA SER A 268 -2.41 17.55 -3.67
C SER A 268 -1.69 18.12 -4.89
N PHE A 269 -0.69 18.98 -4.67
CA PHE A 269 0.10 19.57 -5.76
C PHE A 269 1.04 18.56 -6.43
N MET A 270 1.51 17.58 -5.66
CA MET A 270 2.48 16.59 -6.12
C MET A 270 1.82 15.40 -6.85
N VAL A 271 0.62 15.00 -6.42
CA VAL A 271 -0.09 13.85 -7.00
C VAL A 271 -0.64 14.17 -8.39
N ARG A 272 -0.38 13.27 -9.34
CA ARG A 272 -0.85 13.39 -10.72
C ARG A 272 -1.14 12.02 -11.31
N ALA A 273 -2.27 11.89 -12.01
CA ALA A 273 -2.59 10.68 -12.77
C ALA A 273 -1.97 10.75 -14.17
N ARG A 274 -1.58 9.58 -14.67
CA ARG A 274 -1.02 9.38 -16.01
C ARG A 274 -2.05 8.81 -16.99
N LEU A 275 -2.85 7.84 -16.56
CA LEU A 275 -3.76 7.12 -17.45
C LEU A 275 -4.86 8.02 -18.04
N PRO A 276 -5.27 7.78 -19.30
CA PRO A 276 -6.31 8.55 -19.96
C PRO A 276 -7.68 8.36 -19.29
N LYS A 277 -8.45 9.45 -19.20
CA LYS A 277 -9.77 9.47 -18.55
C LYS A 277 -10.78 8.62 -19.30
N LYS A 278 -11.55 7.77 -18.61
CA LYS A 278 -12.70 7.10 -19.21
C LYS A 278 -13.86 8.08 -19.39
N LYS A 279 -14.52 8.08 -20.56
CA LYS A 279 -15.86 8.65 -20.71
C LYS A 279 -16.85 7.76 -19.95
N SER A 280 -17.19 8.17 -18.73
CA SER A 280 -18.29 7.67 -17.89
C SER A 280 -18.44 6.13 -17.81
N SER A 281 -17.81 5.50 -16.82
CA SER A 281 -18.44 4.32 -16.20
C SER A 281 -19.38 4.86 -15.15
N LYS A 282 -20.69 4.60 -15.26
CA LYS A 282 -21.62 4.89 -14.15
C LYS A 282 -21.03 4.29 -12.87
N ALA A 283 -21.02 5.05 -11.78
CA ALA A 283 -20.57 4.62 -10.45
C ALA A 283 -21.54 3.55 -9.91
N VAL A 284 -21.50 2.37 -10.50
CA VAL A 284 -22.30 1.22 -10.11
C VAL A 284 -21.33 0.24 -9.50
N ILE A 285 -21.61 -0.14 -8.26
CA ILE A 285 -20.94 -1.26 -7.59
C ILE A 285 -21.05 -2.47 -8.53
N ASP A 286 -19.97 -2.80 -9.23
CA ASP A 286 -19.99 -3.95 -10.12
C ASP A 286 -19.67 -5.20 -9.33
N LEU A 287 -20.71 -5.81 -8.76
CA LEU A 287 -20.60 -7.08 -8.04
C LEU A 287 -20.12 -8.22 -8.95
N ARG A 288 -20.04 -8.02 -10.27
CA ARG A 288 -19.47 -9.01 -11.19
C ARG A 288 -18.00 -9.28 -10.91
N CYS A 289 -17.26 -8.37 -10.27
CA CYS A 289 -15.88 -8.63 -9.83
C CYS A 289 -15.77 -9.86 -8.93
N PHE A 290 -16.81 -10.18 -8.13
CA PHE A 290 -16.83 -11.36 -7.26
C PHE A 290 -17.07 -12.69 -8.00
N LYS A 291 -17.38 -12.64 -9.31
CA LYS A 291 -17.40 -13.86 -10.13
C LYS A 291 -15.99 -14.38 -10.41
N ASP A 292 -14.99 -13.51 -10.37
CA ASP A 292 -13.59 -13.94 -10.42
C ASP A 292 -13.16 -14.45 -9.05
N LEU A 293 -12.94 -15.78 -8.98
CA LEU A 293 -12.57 -16.46 -7.75
C LEU A 293 -11.27 -15.90 -7.15
N LYS A 294 -10.33 -15.42 -7.99
CA LYS A 294 -9.08 -14.80 -7.52
C LYS A 294 -9.36 -13.52 -6.75
N PHE A 295 -10.27 -12.67 -7.26
CA PHE A 295 -10.66 -11.43 -6.62
C PHE A 295 -11.45 -11.68 -5.33
N THR A 296 -12.34 -12.66 -5.32
CA THR A 296 -13.13 -13.02 -4.14
C THR A 296 -12.24 -13.51 -2.99
N TRP A 297 -11.32 -14.45 -3.25
CA TRP A 297 -10.38 -14.91 -2.22
C TRP A 297 -9.43 -13.82 -1.73
N MET A 298 -8.95 -12.96 -2.64
CA MET A 298 -8.11 -11.82 -2.26
C MET A 298 -8.88 -10.84 -1.36
N THR A 299 -10.15 -10.56 -1.68
CA THR A 299 -11.00 -9.66 -0.88
C THR A 299 -11.27 -10.26 0.49
N LEU A 300 -11.63 -11.54 0.57
CA LEU A 300 -11.87 -12.23 1.83
C LEU A 300 -10.60 -12.28 2.70
N SER A 301 -9.45 -12.57 2.11
CA SER A 301 -8.16 -12.54 2.81
C SER A 301 -7.85 -11.14 3.35
N THR A 302 -8.05 -10.10 2.54
CA THR A 302 -7.82 -8.71 2.95
C THR A 302 -8.76 -8.30 4.10
N PHE A 303 -10.04 -8.71 4.04
CA PHE A 303 -11.01 -8.50 5.11
C PHE A 303 -10.55 -9.12 6.43
N CYS A 304 -10.15 -10.40 6.41
CA CYS A 304 -9.69 -11.09 7.62
C CYS A 304 -8.42 -10.47 8.20
N LEU A 305 -7.46 -10.06 7.35
CA LEU A 305 -6.22 -9.43 7.79
C LEU A 305 -6.43 -8.05 8.39
N GLU A 306 -7.33 -7.25 7.82
CA GLU A 306 -7.68 -5.93 8.37
C GLU A 306 -8.42 -6.06 9.70
N LEU A 307 -9.35 -7.02 9.81
CA LEU A 307 -10.00 -7.36 11.08
C LEU A 307 -8.95 -7.70 12.14
N GLN A 308 -8.04 -8.63 11.83
CA GLN A 308 -6.96 -9.02 12.73
C GLN A 308 -6.08 -7.83 13.15
N TYR A 309 -5.70 -6.98 12.20
CA TYR A 309 -4.78 -5.85 12.44
C TYR A 309 -5.39 -4.80 13.35
N PHE A 310 -6.62 -4.37 13.06
CA PHE A 310 -7.29 -3.35 13.86
C PHE A 310 -7.68 -3.86 15.25
N SER A 311 -8.17 -5.09 15.36
CA SER A 311 -8.46 -5.70 16.65
C SER A 311 -7.21 -5.77 17.52
N LEU A 312 -6.06 -6.17 16.97
CA LEU A 312 -4.83 -6.21 17.74
C LEU A 312 -4.31 -4.83 18.11
N LEU A 313 -4.33 -3.85 17.20
CA LEU A 313 -3.91 -2.48 17.53
C LEU A 313 -4.70 -1.88 18.69
N GLY A 314 -6.02 -2.12 18.75
CA GLY A 314 -6.88 -1.64 19.84
C GLY A 314 -6.73 -2.43 21.13
N MET A 315 -6.71 -3.76 21.05
CA MET A 315 -6.70 -4.64 22.23
C MET A 315 -5.32 -4.79 22.87
N TYR A 316 -4.24 -4.55 22.12
CA TYR A 316 -2.88 -4.82 22.62
C TYR A 316 -2.54 -4.01 23.89
N PRO A 317 -2.76 -2.68 23.96
CA PRO A 317 -2.49 -1.94 25.19
C PRO A 317 -3.35 -2.39 26.38
N ILE A 318 -4.61 -2.73 26.12
CA ILE A 318 -5.57 -3.23 27.13
C ILE A 318 -5.08 -4.57 27.68
N TYR A 319 -4.65 -5.47 26.79
CA TYR A 319 -4.10 -6.76 27.13
C TYR A 319 -2.87 -6.63 28.04
N ILE A 320 -1.93 -5.73 27.71
CA ILE A 320 -0.74 -5.49 28.55
C ILE A 320 -1.11 -4.99 29.95
N ILE A 321 -2.08 -4.06 30.05
CA ILE A 321 -2.55 -3.55 31.35
C ILE A 321 -3.25 -4.67 32.14
N ALA A 322 -4.05 -5.51 31.48
CA ALA A 322 -4.74 -6.65 32.11
C ALA A 322 -3.77 -7.70 32.67
N GLN A 323 -2.56 -7.82 32.12
CA GLN A 323 -1.49 -8.66 32.67
C GLN A 323 -0.80 -8.06 33.92
N GLY A 324 -1.17 -6.83 34.31
CA GLY A 324 -0.64 -6.13 35.50
C GLY A 324 0.53 -5.18 35.22
N PHE A 325 0.82 -4.86 33.96
CA PHE A 325 1.86 -3.89 33.60
C PHE A 325 1.36 -2.43 33.61
N SER A 326 2.30 -1.49 33.66
CA SER A 326 1.99 -0.05 33.65
C SER A 326 1.43 0.42 32.31
N THR A 327 0.61 1.47 32.36
CA THR A 327 0.09 2.17 31.17
C THR A 327 1.21 2.74 30.30
N ASP A 328 2.32 3.18 30.90
CA ASP A 328 3.45 3.69 30.11
C ASP A 328 4.11 2.58 29.29
N LEU A 329 4.25 1.37 29.84
CA LEU A 329 4.82 0.24 29.11
C LEU A 329 3.92 -0.16 27.92
N SER A 330 2.60 -0.20 28.13
CA SER A 330 1.66 -0.58 27.06
C SER A 330 1.69 0.42 25.89
N VAL A 331 1.81 1.72 26.19
CA VAL A 331 1.99 2.77 25.18
C VAL A 331 3.32 2.64 24.45
N ILE A 332 4.42 2.38 25.16
CA ILE A 332 5.75 2.18 24.56
C ILE A 332 5.75 1.00 23.58
N LEU A 333 5.16 -0.13 23.98
CA LEU A 333 5.07 -1.32 23.12
C LEU A 333 4.25 -1.06 21.85
N LEU A 334 3.14 -0.32 21.97
CA LEU A 334 2.35 0.10 20.81
C LEU A 334 3.12 1.03 19.86
N VAL A 335 3.92 1.96 20.40
CA VAL A 335 4.79 2.84 19.61
C VAL A 335 5.84 2.02 18.86
N ILE A 336 6.48 1.05 19.53
CA ILE A 336 7.45 0.15 18.92
C ILE A 336 6.82 -0.65 17.78
N LEU A 337 5.62 -1.19 18.00
CA LEU A 337 4.86 -1.91 16.98
C LEU A 337 4.63 -1.04 15.73
N ASN A 338 4.25 0.24 15.90
CA ASN A 338 4.07 1.16 14.79
C ASN A 338 5.39 1.56 14.08
N VAL A 339 6.48 1.73 14.83
CA VAL A 339 7.82 2.00 14.27
C VAL A 339 8.27 0.84 13.39
N PHE A 340 8.26 -0.37 13.94
CA PHE A 340 8.63 -1.57 13.18
C PHE A 340 7.64 -1.88 12.07
N GLY A 341 6.37 -1.51 12.23
CA GLY A 341 5.38 -1.57 11.15
C GLY A 341 5.67 -0.65 9.98
N THR A 342 6.16 0.55 10.26
CA THR A 342 6.62 1.48 9.22
C THR A 342 7.81 0.90 8.45
N ILE A 343 8.77 0.31 9.17
CA ILE A 343 9.92 -0.38 8.56
C ILE A 343 9.45 -1.61 7.75
N GLY A 344 8.52 -2.38 8.30
CA GLY A 344 7.89 -3.54 7.66
C GLY A 344 7.29 -3.22 6.31
N ARG A 345 6.53 -2.11 6.19
CA ARG A 345 5.95 -1.63 4.91
C ARG A 345 7.02 -1.36 3.84
N LEU A 346 8.15 -0.77 4.23
CA LEU A 346 9.27 -0.45 3.32
C LEU A 346 10.01 -1.70 2.84
N ILE A 347 10.19 -2.68 3.74
CA ILE A 347 10.88 -3.94 3.44
C ILE A 347 9.98 -4.86 2.62
N ALA A 348 8.73 -5.06 3.06
CA ALA A 348 7.77 -5.93 2.41
C ALA A 348 7.51 -5.53 0.95
N GLY A 349 7.38 -4.22 0.67
CA GLY A 349 7.22 -3.73 -0.69
C GLY A 349 8.40 -4.12 -1.61
N ARG A 350 9.63 -4.06 -1.11
CA ARG A 350 10.83 -4.47 -1.86
C ARG A 350 10.93 -5.97 -2.05
N ILE A 351 10.59 -6.75 -1.01
CA ILE A 351 10.60 -8.22 -1.08
C ILE A 351 9.51 -8.69 -2.06
N ALA A 352 8.33 -8.08 -2.03
CA ALA A 352 7.21 -8.38 -2.92
C ALA A 352 7.54 -8.18 -4.40
N ASP A 353 8.31 -7.14 -4.73
CA ASP A 353 8.74 -6.89 -6.10
C ASP A 353 9.77 -7.93 -6.59
N ARG A 354 10.55 -8.57 -5.70
CA ARG A 354 11.58 -9.55 -6.07
C ARG A 354 11.12 -11.01 -6.02
N TYR A 355 10.40 -11.40 -4.97
CA TYR A 355 10.05 -12.80 -4.68
C TYR A 355 8.57 -13.13 -4.97
N GLY A 356 7.82 -12.15 -5.47
CA GLY A 356 6.40 -12.26 -5.76
C GLY A 356 5.54 -11.68 -4.65
N ARG A 357 4.50 -10.95 -5.06
CA ARG A 357 3.61 -10.17 -4.19
C ARG A 357 2.79 -11.08 -3.27
N LEU A 358 2.13 -12.09 -3.82
CA LEU A 358 1.35 -13.06 -3.04
C LEU A 358 2.23 -13.94 -2.14
N ASN A 359 3.38 -14.40 -2.62
CA ASN A 359 4.33 -15.20 -1.81
C ASN A 359 4.78 -14.42 -0.57
N THR A 360 5.10 -13.14 -0.74
CA THR A 360 5.51 -12.26 0.36
C THR A 360 4.39 -12.07 1.36
N LEU A 361 3.14 -11.90 0.89
CA LEU A 361 1.97 -11.79 1.75
C LEU A 361 1.75 -13.08 2.56
N THR A 362 1.79 -14.25 1.92
CA THR A 362 1.62 -15.55 2.60
C THR A 362 2.65 -15.79 3.69
N VAL A 363 3.93 -15.53 3.39
CA VAL A 363 5.02 -15.67 4.39
C VAL A 363 4.82 -14.69 5.54
N ALA A 364 4.44 -13.44 5.25
CA ALA A 364 4.19 -12.46 6.28
C ALA A 364 3.04 -12.88 7.22
N VAL A 365 1.92 -13.36 6.66
CA VAL A 365 0.78 -13.86 7.46
C VAL A 365 1.17 -15.06 8.32
N PHE A 366 1.91 -16.02 7.75
CA PHE A 366 2.43 -17.16 8.48
C PHE A 366 3.32 -16.74 9.66
N LEU A 367 4.29 -15.86 9.43
CA LEU A 367 5.17 -15.36 10.49
C LEU A 367 4.40 -14.57 11.56
N THR A 368 3.46 -13.72 11.15
CA THR A 368 2.63 -12.95 12.10
C THR A 368 1.82 -13.86 13.02
N THR A 369 1.30 -14.96 12.47
CA THR A 369 0.59 -16.01 13.22
C THR A 369 1.55 -16.75 14.14
N LEU A 370 2.74 -17.12 13.65
CA LEU A 370 3.78 -17.78 14.44
C LEU A 370 4.18 -16.94 15.66
N TRP A 371 4.41 -15.62 15.50
CA TRP A 371 4.79 -14.75 16.61
C TRP A 371 3.69 -14.64 17.67
N LEU A 372 2.42 -14.65 17.28
CA LEU A 372 1.31 -14.67 18.21
C LEU A 372 1.30 -15.95 19.07
N PHE A 373 1.41 -17.12 18.45
CA PHE A 373 1.35 -18.40 19.16
C PHE A 373 2.63 -18.78 19.90
N VAL A 374 3.80 -18.37 19.41
CA VAL A 374 5.10 -18.77 19.98
C VAL A 374 5.62 -17.76 21.00
N LEU A 375 5.35 -16.46 20.82
CA LEU A 375 5.86 -15.43 21.72
C LEU A 375 4.78 -14.92 22.67
N LEU A 376 3.68 -14.38 22.13
CA LEU A 376 2.68 -13.68 22.94
C LEU A 376 1.91 -14.63 23.86
N TYR A 377 1.38 -15.73 23.31
CA TYR A 377 0.55 -16.67 24.05
C TYR A 377 1.25 -17.34 25.24
N PRO A 378 2.45 -17.95 25.09
CA PRO A 378 3.13 -18.62 26.20
C PRO A 378 3.84 -17.69 27.18
N PHE A 379 4.33 -16.51 26.74
CA PHE A 379 5.20 -15.65 27.55
C PHE A 379 4.61 -14.27 27.87
N GLN A 380 3.30 -14.23 28.13
CA GLN A 380 2.55 -12.99 28.37
C GLN A 380 3.06 -12.09 29.52
N LYS A 381 3.78 -12.65 30.50
CA LYS A 381 4.34 -11.90 31.64
C LYS A 381 5.81 -11.51 31.49
N SER A 382 6.45 -11.86 30.37
CA SER A 382 7.88 -11.57 30.16
C SER A 382 8.05 -10.27 29.37
N VAL A 383 8.49 -9.20 30.05
CA VAL A 383 8.73 -7.89 29.42
C VAL A 383 9.66 -7.97 28.21
N PRO A 384 10.81 -8.68 28.24
CA PRO A 384 11.66 -8.82 27.06
C PRO A 384 10.94 -9.47 25.87
N VAL A 385 10.09 -10.47 26.11
CA VAL A 385 9.34 -11.15 25.04
C VAL A 385 8.30 -10.23 24.43
N LEU A 386 7.65 -9.37 25.23
CA LEU A 386 6.70 -8.38 24.73
C LEU A 386 7.37 -7.35 23.80
N TYR A 387 8.60 -6.93 24.12
CA TYR A 387 9.40 -6.07 23.23
C TYR A 387 9.74 -6.78 21.91
N VAL A 388 10.26 -8.01 21.97
CA VAL A 388 10.60 -8.80 20.78
C VAL A 388 9.37 -9.06 19.91
N PHE A 389 8.25 -9.44 20.54
CA PHE A 389 6.97 -9.62 19.88
C PHE A 389 6.52 -8.33 19.17
N SER A 390 6.55 -7.17 19.84
CA SER A 390 6.15 -5.90 19.25
C SER A 390 6.97 -5.56 17.99
N CYS A 391 8.29 -5.80 18.03
CA CYS A 391 9.17 -5.59 16.88
C CYS A 391 8.83 -6.53 15.72
N LEU A 392 8.75 -7.84 15.98
CA LEU A 392 8.54 -8.86 14.94
C LEU A 392 7.13 -8.80 14.36
N TYR A 393 6.12 -8.69 15.22
CA TYR A 393 4.72 -8.55 14.81
C TYR A 393 4.55 -7.26 14.00
N GLY A 394 5.07 -6.12 14.46
CA GLY A 394 5.00 -4.86 13.73
C GLY A 394 5.54 -5.02 12.31
N LEU A 395 6.74 -5.59 12.17
CA LEU A 395 7.44 -5.79 10.90
C LEU A 395 6.65 -6.69 9.93
N THR A 396 6.11 -7.82 10.41
CA THR A 396 5.42 -8.79 9.53
C THR A 396 3.95 -8.43 9.30
N ALA A 397 3.24 -7.96 10.32
CA ALA A 397 1.83 -7.57 10.18
C ALA A 397 1.70 -6.41 9.20
N SER A 398 2.57 -5.41 9.24
CA SER A 398 2.42 -4.24 8.37
C SER A 398 2.74 -4.52 6.89
N ALA A 399 3.27 -5.70 6.56
CA ALA A 399 3.50 -6.12 5.19
C ALA A 399 2.19 -6.16 4.39
N PHE A 400 1.08 -6.63 4.98
CA PHE A 400 -0.19 -6.74 4.25
C PHE A 400 -0.69 -5.38 3.77
N ILE A 401 -0.57 -4.33 4.59
CA ILE A 401 -1.06 -2.99 4.25
C ILE A 401 -0.39 -2.50 2.96
N SER A 402 0.92 -2.75 2.82
CA SER A 402 1.69 -2.35 1.63
C SER A 402 1.51 -3.25 0.41
N VAL A 403 1.25 -4.54 0.61
CA VAL A 403 1.24 -5.54 -0.46
C VAL A 403 -0.17 -5.80 -0.99
N SER A 404 -1.21 -5.69 -0.16
CA SER A 404 -2.60 -5.94 -0.56
C SER A 404 -3.06 -5.07 -1.74
N PRO A 405 -2.84 -3.75 -1.78
CA PRO A 405 -3.16 -2.92 -2.95
C PRO A 405 -2.47 -3.39 -4.24
N VAL A 406 -1.22 -3.86 -4.10
CA VAL A 406 -0.39 -4.31 -5.21
C VAL A 406 -0.87 -5.66 -5.75
N CYS A 407 -1.31 -6.56 -4.85
CA CYS A 407 -1.93 -7.83 -5.19
C CYS A 407 -3.28 -7.64 -5.89
N ILE A 408 -4.13 -6.73 -5.39
CA ILE A 408 -5.40 -6.38 -6.04
C ILE A 408 -5.13 -5.88 -7.46
N ARG A 409 -4.12 -5.01 -7.64
CA ARG A 409 -3.72 -4.57 -8.99
C ARG A 409 -3.26 -5.72 -9.88
N GLN A 410 -2.50 -6.68 -9.36
CA GLN A 410 -1.97 -7.78 -10.18
C GLN A 410 -3.06 -8.68 -10.75
N ILE A 411 -4.16 -8.86 -10.03
CA ILE A 411 -5.32 -9.64 -10.46
C ILE A 411 -6.35 -8.80 -11.23
N SER A 412 -6.09 -7.50 -11.42
CA SER A 412 -7.01 -6.54 -12.01
C SER A 412 -6.48 -6.01 -13.32
N ASP A 413 -7.36 -5.81 -14.30
CA ASP A 413 -7.00 -5.08 -15.51
C ASP A 413 -6.65 -3.63 -15.15
N ALA A 414 -5.64 -3.07 -15.82
CA ALA A 414 -5.15 -1.72 -15.57
C ALA A 414 -6.23 -0.64 -15.67
N LYS A 415 -7.30 -0.93 -16.42
CA LYS A 415 -8.45 -0.05 -16.69
C LYS A 415 -9.52 -0.09 -15.58
N GLU A 416 -9.48 -1.06 -14.68
CA GLU A 416 -10.49 -1.31 -13.63
C GLU A 416 -9.91 -1.26 -12.21
N ILE A 417 -8.66 -0.81 -12.04
CA ILE A 417 -7.96 -0.80 -10.76
C ILE A 417 -8.75 -0.02 -9.70
N GLY A 418 -9.21 1.19 -10.03
CA GLY A 418 -9.95 2.04 -9.09
C GLY A 418 -11.26 1.39 -8.63
N LEU A 419 -12.04 0.84 -9.56
CA LEU A 419 -13.27 0.09 -9.28
C LEU A 419 -13.02 -1.12 -8.37
N ARG A 420 -12.10 -2.01 -8.74
CA ARG A 420 -11.82 -3.25 -7.99
C ARG A 420 -11.22 -2.97 -6.61
N PHE A 421 -10.36 -1.96 -6.52
CA PHE A 421 -9.83 -1.47 -5.24
C PHE A 421 -10.97 -0.96 -4.35
N GLY A 422 -11.82 -0.09 -4.89
CA GLY A 422 -12.96 0.45 -4.15
C GLY A 422 -13.94 -0.62 -3.67
N THR A 423 -14.29 -1.58 -4.54
CA THR A 423 -15.17 -2.71 -4.20
C THR A 423 -14.57 -3.59 -3.10
N CYS A 424 -13.27 -3.91 -3.18
CA CYS A 424 -12.57 -4.68 -2.14
C CYS A 424 -12.60 -3.96 -0.80
N TYR A 425 -12.16 -2.69 -0.75
CA TYR A 425 -12.10 -1.93 0.50
C TYR A 425 -13.48 -1.60 1.10
N SER A 426 -14.54 -1.65 0.29
CA SER A 426 -15.91 -1.51 0.79
C SER A 426 -16.46 -2.75 1.47
N VAL A 427 -15.94 -3.94 1.15
CA VAL A 427 -16.19 -5.13 1.97
C VAL A 427 -15.35 -5.07 3.24
N VAL A 428 -14.08 -4.65 3.12
CA VAL A 428 -13.16 -4.46 4.25
C VAL A 428 -13.69 -3.44 5.27
N SER A 429 -14.44 -2.43 4.85
CA SER A 429 -14.96 -1.41 5.77
C SER A 429 -15.77 -1.99 6.92
N PHE A 430 -16.50 -3.09 6.68
CA PHE A 430 -17.27 -3.77 7.72
C PHE A 430 -16.39 -4.37 8.84
N ALA A 431 -15.12 -4.70 8.57
CA ALA A 431 -14.17 -5.13 9.61
C ALA A 431 -13.84 -3.98 10.57
N GLY A 432 -13.80 -2.73 10.08
CA GLY A 432 -13.52 -1.55 10.92
C GLY A 432 -14.64 -1.21 11.90
N VAL A 433 -15.85 -1.74 11.69
CA VAL A 433 -17.01 -1.53 12.57
C VAL A 433 -16.90 -2.36 13.86
N ASP A 434 -16.08 -3.41 13.87
CA ASP A 434 -15.95 -4.34 15.00
C ASP A 434 -14.95 -3.86 16.07
N GLN A 435 -14.32 -2.69 15.90
CA GLN A 435 -13.48 -2.03 16.92
C GLN A 435 -14.24 -1.61 18.20
N LYS A 436 -15.52 -1.99 18.34
CA LYS A 436 -16.41 -1.57 19.43
C LYS A 436 -16.30 -2.44 20.68
N GLN A 437 -15.81 -3.67 20.51
CA GLN A 437 -15.63 -4.66 21.56
C GLN A 437 -14.18 -4.67 22.00
#